data_AF-Q4RW58-F1
#
_entry.id   AF-Q4RW58-F1
#
_cell.length_a   1.000
_cell.length_b   1.000
_cell.length_c   1.000
_cell.angle_alpha   90.00
_cell.angle_beta   90.00
_cell.angle_gamma   90.00
#
_symmetry.space_group_name_H-M   'P 1'
#
loop_
_entity.id
_entity.type
_entity.pdbx_description
1 polymer ?
#
loop_
_entity_poly.entity_id
_entity_poly.type
_entity_poly.pdbx_seq_one_letter_code
_entity_poly.pdbx_strand_id
1 'polypeptide(L)'
;TSGAKVLHPYWPRDLVLPNYVANDRSMSEILAFLFSVSGVFLLATWLITGWKRSSGRFGTWRRLALCWFAVCGFIHCVIEGWFSLYYDVIPGDQSFLSQLC
;
A
#
# COMPACT_ATOMS: atom_id res chain seq x y z
N THR A 1 14.15 -2.81 33.66
CA THR A 1 14.12 -4.08 32.90
C THR A 1 14.70 -3.80 31.53
N SER A 2 15.89 -4.33 31.24
CA SER A 2 16.58 -4.09 29.96
C SER A 2 15.79 -4.78 28.86
N GLY A 3 15.03 -4.01 28.05
CA GLY A 3 14.36 -4.54 26.88
C GLY A 3 15.39 -5.20 25.98
N ALA A 4 15.22 -6.50 25.69
CA ALA A 4 16.13 -7.22 24.81
C ALA A 4 16.22 -6.46 23.49
N LYS A 5 17.45 -6.12 23.07
CA LYS A 5 17.70 -5.45 21.79
C LYS A 5 17.40 -6.46 20.68
N VAL A 6 16.17 -6.46 20.18
CA VAL A 6 15.77 -7.35 19.09
C VAL A 6 16.52 -6.91 17.85
N LEU A 7 17.26 -7.82 17.24
CA LEU A 7 18.06 -7.53 16.05
C LEU A 7 17.11 -7.26 14.88
N HIS A 8 17.09 -6.03 14.36
CA HIS A 8 16.27 -5.64 13.22
C HIS A 8 17.15 -5.23 12.02
N PRO A 9 16.62 -5.34 10.78
CA PRO A 9 17.35 -4.98 9.56
C PRO A 9 17.46 -3.46 9.34
N TYR A 10 16.59 -2.66 9.96
CA TYR A 10 16.50 -1.22 9.74
C TYR A 10 17.72 -0.44 10.24
N TRP A 11 18.02 0.68 9.57
CA TRP A 11 19.02 1.64 10.00
C TRP A 11 18.32 2.84 10.67
N PRO A 12 18.84 3.36 11.79
CA PRO A 12 20.08 3.01 12.48
C PRO A 12 19.95 1.74 13.35
N ARG A 13 21.03 0.92 13.43
CA ARG A 13 21.03 -0.43 14.05
C ARG A 13 20.90 -0.43 15.57
N ASP A 14 21.12 0.71 16.19
CA ASP A 14 20.99 0.92 17.62
C ASP A 14 19.58 1.34 18.05
N LEU A 15 18.67 1.57 17.08
CA LEU A 15 17.27 1.84 17.31
C LEU A 15 16.66 0.71 18.15
N VAL A 16 15.88 1.08 19.16
CA VAL A 16 15.13 0.11 19.97
C VAL A 16 13.72 0.06 19.41
N LEU A 17 13.41 -1.01 18.68
CA LEU A 17 12.06 -1.32 18.23
C LEU A 17 11.44 -2.34 19.21
N PRO A 18 10.67 -1.87 20.21
CA PRO A 18 9.99 -2.78 21.12
C PRO A 18 9.03 -3.67 20.34
N ASN A 19 9.05 -4.97 20.65
CA ASN A 19 8.18 -5.98 20.03
C ASN A 19 8.38 -6.19 18.52
N TYR A 20 9.57 -5.88 17.99
CA TYR A 20 9.86 -6.14 16.58
C TYR A 20 9.72 -7.63 16.22
N VAL A 21 8.94 -7.92 15.19
CA VAL A 21 8.78 -9.23 14.57
C VAL A 21 9.03 -9.07 13.07
N ALA A 22 9.96 -9.86 12.54
CA ALA A 22 10.24 -9.84 11.11
C ALA A 22 9.04 -10.37 10.31
N ASN A 23 8.74 -9.73 9.18
CA ASN A 23 7.63 -10.10 8.30
C ASN A 23 7.74 -11.57 7.88
N ASP A 24 6.65 -12.32 8.02
CA ASP A 24 6.56 -13.72 7.61
C ASP A 24 6.28 -13.90 6.10
N ARG A 25 5.74 -12.86 5.44
CA ARG A 25 5.42 -12.86 4.01
C ARG A 25 6.63 -12.52 3.15
N SER A 26 6.66 -13.14 1.99
CA SER A 26 7.63 -12.80 0.96
C SER A 26 7.32 -11.45 0.33
N MET A 27 8.35 -10.68 -0.01
CA MET A 27 8.22 -9.42 -0.77
C MET A 27 7.41 -9.61 -2.07
N SER A 28 7.54 -10.78 -2.70
CA SER A 28 6.79 -11.14 -3.91
C SER A 28 5.28 -11.22 -3.69
N GLU A 29 4.80 -11.75 -2.56
CA GLU A 29 3.37 -11.80 -2.25
C GLU A 29 2.82 -10.38 -2.06
N ILE A 30 3.59 -9.52 -1.39
CA ILE A 30 3.22 -8.13 -1.13
C ILE A 30 3.07 -7.37 -2.45
N LEU A 31 4.07 -7.50 -3.34
CA LEU A 31 4.04 -6.87 -4.66
C LEU A 31 2.90 -7.41 -5.53
N ALA A 32 2.69 -8.73 -5.54
CA ALA A 32 1.62 -9.35 -6.33
C ALA A 32 0.25 -8.81 -5.94
N PHE A 33 -0.04 -8.65 -4.64
CA PHE A 33 -1.26 -8.03 -4.17
C PHE A 33 -1.37 -6.57 -4.59
N LEU A 34 -0.32 -5.77 -4.39
CA LEU A 34 -0.32 -4.34 -4.73
C LEU A 34 -0.61 -4.12 -6.23
N PHE A 35 0.05 -4.89 -7.10
CA PHE A 35 -0.19 -4.85 -8.54
C PHE A 35 -1.58 -5.34 -8.92
N SER A 36 -2.07 -6.39 -8.25
CA SER A 36 -3.41 -6.93 -8.51
C SER A 36 -4.49 -5.92 -8.18
N VAL A 37 -4.44 -5.33 -6.99
CA VAL A 37 -5.43 -4.33 -6.54
C VAL A 37 -5.35 -3.06 -7.39
N SER A 38 -4.14 -2.55 -7.66
CA SER A 38 -3.95 -1.41 -8.55
C SER A 38 -4.48 -1.71 -9.96
N GLY A 39 -4.26 -2.91 -10.48
CA GLY A 39 -4.79 -3.38 -11.76
C GLY A 39 -6.33 -3.39 -11.79
N VAL A 40 -6.98 -3.83 -10.71
CA VAL A 40 -8.45 -3.77 -10.58
C VAL A 40 -8.95 -2.33 -10.59
N PHE A 41 -8.30 -1.40 -9.88
CA PHE A 41 -8.66 0.02 -9.92
C PHE A 41 -8.50 0.63 -11.32
N LEU A 42 -7.42 0.28 -12.03
CA LEU A 42 -7.19 0.70 -13.41
C LEU A 42 -8.28 0.18 -14.34
N LEU A 43 -8.61 -1.12 -14.26
CA LEU A 43 -9.65 -1.75 -15.08
C LEU A 43 -11.03 -1.16 -14.77
N ALA A 44 -11.39 -1.00 -13.50
CA ALA A 44 -12.66 -0.41 -13.08
C ALA A 44 -12.80 1.03 -13.60
N THR A 45 -11.77 1.86 -13.41
CA THR A 45 -11.77 3.25 -13.91
C THR A 45 -11.83 3.30 -15.44
N TRP A 46 -11.12 2.40 -16.11
CA TRP A 46 -11.16 2.28 -17.57
C TRP A 46 -12.55 1.88 -18.09
N LEU A 47 -13.19 0.90 -17.46
CA LEU A 47 -14.54 0.45 -17.82
C LEU A 47 -15.58 1.54 -17.57
N ILE A 48 -15.55 2.22 -16.41
CA ILE A 48 -16.47 3.33 -16.08
C ILE A 48 -16.34 4.48 -17.08
N THR A 49 -15.10 4.87 -17.40
CA THR A 49 -14.85 5.94 -18.38
C THR A 49 -15.12 5.51 -19.83
N GLY A 50 -15.00 4.21 -20.12
CA GLY A 50 -15.35 3.56 -21.38
C GLY A 50 -16.84 3.46 -21.63
N TRP A 51 -17.64 3.19 -20.59
CA TRP A 51 -19.09 3.05 -20.69
C TRP A 51 -19.79 4.40 -20.89
N LYS A 52 -19.25 5.49 -20.32
CA LYS A 52 -19.71 6.88 -20.53
C LYS A 52 -19.46 7.46 -21.94
N ARG A 53 -19.05 6.65 -22.91
CA ARG A 53 -18.70 7.08 -24.29
C ARG A 53 -19.88 7.58 -25.12
N SER A 54 -21.11 7.61 -24.59
CA SER A 54 -22.25 8.25 -25.25
C SER A 54 -22.14 9.79 -25.29
N SER A 55 -21.33 10.44 -24.45
CA SER A 55 -21.36 11.92 -24.32
C SER A 55 -20.07 12.66 -24.71
N GLY A 56 -19.34 12.17 -25.71
CA GLY A 56 -18.26 12.93 -26.35
C GLY A 56 -16.85 12.50 -25.94
N ARG A 57 -15.87 12.90 -26.77
CA ARG A 57 -14.46 12.48 -26.74
C ARG A 57 -13.78 12.85 -25.41
N PHE A 58 -14.00 12.06 -24.36
CA PHE A 58 -13.09 11.99 -23.22
C PHE A 58 -11.72 11.55 -23.78
N GLY A 59 -10.79 12.50 -23.92
CA GLY A 59 -9.45 12.21 -24.42
C GLY A 59 -8.76 11.16 -23.55
N THR A 60 -8.05 10.22 -24.18
CA THR A 60 -7.33 9.12 -23.51
C THR A 60 -6.47 9.61 -22.33
N TRP A 61 -5.89 10.80 -22.45
CA TRP A 61 -5.12 11.45 -21.38
C TRP A 61 -5.92 11.73 -20.11
N ARG A 62 -7.18 12.16 -20.23
CA ARG A 62 -8.03 12.39 -19.06
C ARG A 62 -8.39 11.09 -18.36
N ARG A 63 -8.52 9.99 -19.12
CA ARG A 63 -8.75 8.65 -18.55
C ARG A 63 -7.53 8.16 -17.79
N LEU A 64 -6.34 8.31 -18.35
CA LEU A 64 -5.09 7.97 -17.67
C LEU A 64 -4.86 8.82 -16.43
N ALA A 65 -5.17 10.12 -16.46
CA ALA A 65 -5.12 10.96 -15.27
C ALA A 65 -6.07 10.47 -14.17
N LEU A 66 -7.31 10.11 -14.51
CA LEU A 66 -8.26 9.55 -13.53
C LEU A 66 -7.78 8.20 -12.96
N CYS A 67 -7.24 7.34 -13.81
CA CYS A 67 -6.62 6.09 -13.40
C CYS A 67 -5.47 6.31 -12.41
N TRP A 68 -4.60 7.27 -12.71
CA TRP A 68 -3.51 7.69 -11.83
C TRP A 68 -4.04 8.19 -10.48
N PHE A 69 -5.02 9.10 -10.48
CA PHE A 69 -5.66 9.59 -9.25
C PHE A 69 -6.31 8.47 -8.42
N ALA A 70 -6.94 7.48 -9.06
CA ALA A 70 -7.53 6.35 -8.35
C ALA A 70 -6.46 5.50 -7.65
N VAL A 71 -5.34 5.22 -8.32
CA VAL A 71 -4.20 4.48 -7.72
C VAL A 71 -3.54 5.28 -6.60
N CYS A 72 -3.29 6.57 -6.81
CA CYS A 72 -2.76 7.45 -5.75
C CYS A 72 -3.70 7.50 -4.54
N GLY A 73 -5.00 7.68 -4.76
CA GLY A 73 -5.99 7.69 -3.68
C GLY A 73 -6.01 6.38 -2.90
N PHE A 74 -5.88 5.23 -3.58
CA PHE A 74 -5.75 3.93 -2.92
C PHE A 74 -4.49 3.87 -2.03
N ILE A 75 -3.32 4.28 -2.54
CA ILE A 75 -2.07 4.26 -1.79
C ILE A 75 -2.15 5.18 -0.57
N HIS A 76 -2.58 6.44 -0.73
CA HIS A 76 -2.65 7.40 0.36
C HIS A 76 -3.71 7.02 1.41
N CYS A 77 -4.91 6.60 0.99
CA CYS A 77 -5.99 6.31 1.93
C CYS A 77 -5.81 4.97 2.64
N VAL A 78 -5.32 3.93 1.94
CA VAL A 78 -5.25 2.58 2.49
C VAL A 78 -3.88 2.31 3.09
N ILE A 79 -2.79 2.52 2.34
CA ILE A 79 -1.44 2.18 2.81
C ILE A 79 -0.97 3.22 3.83
N GLU A 80 -0.90 4.49 3.41
CA GLU A 80 -0.42 5.55 4.32
C GLU A 80 -1.43 5.85 5.44
N GLY A 81 -2.72 5.71 5.16
CA GLY A 81 -3.77 5.80 6.17
C GLY A 81 -3.66 4.71 7.24
N TRP A 82 -3.40 3.46 6.84
CA TRP A 82 -3.14 2.38 7.79
C TRP A 82 -1.89 2.66 8.62
N PHE A 83 -0.80 3.05 7.98
CA PHE A 83 0.42 3.46 8.68
C PHE A 83 0.14 4.55 9.72
N SER A 84 -0.57 5.60 9.33
CA SER A 84 -0.87 6.73 10.22
C SER A 84 -1.72 6.35 11.43
N LEU A 85 -2.59 5.35 11.29
CA LEU A 85 -3.47 4.87 12.37
C LEU A 85 -2.81 3.83 13.28
N TYR A 86 -1.90 3.01 12.74
CA TYR A 86 -1.36 1.82 13.41
C TYR A 86 0.17 1.84 13.57
N TYR A 87 0.84 2.99 13.37
CA TYR A 87 2.30 3.13 13.41
C TYR A 87 2.95 2.57 14.68
N ASP A 88 2.23 2.54 15.80
CA ASP A 88 2.70 2.08 17.10
C ASP A 88 2.69 0.54 17.23
N VAL A 89 1.78 -0.14 16.52
CA VAL A 89 1.62 -1.60 16.54
C VAL A 89 2.33 -2.30 15.39
N ILE A 90 2.65 -1.58 14.30
CA ILE A 90 3.34 -2.12 13.11
C ILE A 90 4.57 -2.98 13.42
N PRO A 91 5.47 -2.61 14.36
CA PRO A 91 6.68 -3.40 14.59
C PRO A 91 6.42 -4.86 14.96
N GLY A 92 5.27 -5.17 15.59
CA GLY A 92 4.90 -6.53 15.97
C GLY A 92 3.68 -7.09 15.23
N ASP A 93 2.98 -6.28 14.45
CA ASP A 93 1.75 -6.67 13.76
C ASP A 93 2.05 -7.39 12.45
N GLN A 94 1.39 -8.54 12.24
CA GLN A 94 1.54 -9.39 11.05
C GLN A 94 0.36 -9.22 10.09
N SER A 95 -0.43 -8.16 10.25
CA SER A 95 -1.43 -7.78 9.27
C SER A 95 -0.76 -7.43 7.94
N PHE A 96 -1.42 -7.76 6.83
CA PHE A 96 -0.86 -7.60 5.48
C PHE A 96 -0.38 -6.16 5.18
N LEU A 97 -1.16 -5.14 5.59
CA LEU A 97 -0.81 -3.74 5.41
C LEU A 97 0.36 -3.30 6.29
N SER A 98 0.48 -3.88 7.49
CA SER A 98 1.58 -3.60 8.42
C SER A 98 2.90 -4.19 7.91
N GLN A 99 2.86 -5.33 7.23
CA GLN A 99 4.03 -5.93 6.59
C GLN A 99 4.46 -5.22 5.30
N LEU A 100 3.57 -4.40 4.72
CA LEU A 100 3.88 -3.58 3.56
C LEU A 100 4.60 -2.28 3.96
N CYS A 101 4.39 -1.81 5.20
CA CYS A 101 4.97 -0.59 5.76
C CYS A 101 6.34 -0.84 6.41
#